data_AF-A0A7D7C4U8-F1
#
_entry.id   AF-A0A7D7C4U8-F1
#
_cell.length_a   1.000
_cell.length_b   1.000
_cell.length_c   1.000
_cell.angle_alpha   90.00
_cell.angle_beta   90.00
_cell.angle_gamma   90.00
#
_symmetry.space_group_name_H-M   'P 1'
#
loop_
_entity.id
_entity.type
_entity.pdbx_description
1 polymer ?
#
loop_
_entity_poly.entity_id
_entity_poly.type
_entity_poly.pdbx_seq_one_letter_code
_entity_poly.pdbx_strand_id
1 'polypeptide(L)' 'MHNKELTETERDDAKKAAKQAADTAKEAIDAATNVEGVNTAKTEGLPKVNAEVNGAINQTLNKTLILQQRKQRSHRQL' A
#
# COMPACT_ATOMS: atom_id res chain seq x y z
N MET A 1 -20.22 -5.42 11.38
CA MET A 1 -20.01 -5.90 10.00
C MET A 1 -18.52 -5.81 9.70
N HIS A 2 -17.82 -6.94 9.70
CA HIS A 2 -16.44 -7.05 9.24
C HIS A 2 -16.44 -6.89 7.72
N ASN A 3 -16.02 -5.73 7.20
CA ASN A 3 -15.70 -5.62 5.77
C ASN A 3 -14.18 -5.51 5.69
N LYS A 4 -13.52 -6.67 5.66
CA LYS A 4 -12.08 -6.81 5.91
C LYS A 4 -11.35 -7.42 4.71
N GLU A 5 -11.72 -7.04 3.49
CA GLU A 5 -11.06 -7.54 2.28
C GLU A 5 -10.96 -6.41 1.25
N LEU A 6 -9.73 -6.14 0.79
CA LEU A 6 -9.46 -5.48 -0.50
C LEU A 6 -10.16 -6.28 -1.61
N THR A 7 -10.68 -5.62 -2.65
CA THR A 7 -11.10 -6.35 -3.85
C THR A 7 -9.91 -7.06 -4.48
N GLU A 8 -10.14 -8.14 -5.21
CA GLU A 8 -9.05 -8.91 -5.84
C GLU A 8 -8.16 -8.03 -6.73
N THR A 9 -8.78 -7.16 -7.52
CA THR A 9 -8.07 -6.16 -8.35
C THR A 9 -7.21 -5.22 -7.53
N GLU A 10 -7.75 -4.60 -6.46
CA GLU A 10 -6.97 -3.68 -5.63
C GLU A 10 -5.81 -4.39 -4.90
N ARG A 11 -6.04 -5.63 -4.50
CA ARG A 11 -5.00 -6.49 -3.91
C ARG A 11 -3.89 -6.77 -4.91
N ASP A 12 -4.24 -7.06 -6.14
CA ASP A 12 -3.26 -7.40 -7.17
C ASP A 12 -2.51 -6.17 -7.69
N ASP A 13 -3.18 -5.02 -7.79
CA ASP A 13 -2.53 -3.73 -8.07
C ASP A 13 -1.54 -3.36 -6.96
N ALA A 14 -1.93 -3.54 -5.69
CA ALA A 14 -1.04 -3.30 -4.55
C ALA A 14 0.18 -4.23 -4.54
N LYS A 15 -0.01 -5.52 -4.82
CA LYS A 15 1.10 -6.48 -4.96
C LYS A 15 2.03 -6.09 -6.12
N LYS A 16 1.47 -5.65 -7.25
CA LYS A 16 2.25 -5.23 -8.41
C LYS A 16 3.06 -3.98 -8.10
N ALA A 17 2.46 -2.98 -7.46
CA ALA A 17 3.15 -1.77 -7.04
C ALA A 17 4.27 -2.06 -6.02
N ALA A 18 3.99 -2.89 -5.02
CA ALA A 18 4.99 -3.32 -4.05
C ALA A 18 6.15 -4.10 -4.71
N LYS A 19 5.84 -4.97 -5.68
CA LYS A 19 6.85 -5.69 -6.45
C LYS A 19 7.70 -4.74 -7.27
N GLN A 20 7.10 -3.78 -7.98
CA GLN A 20 7.84 -2.78 -8.76
C GLN A 20 8.76 -1.95 -7.87
N ALA A 21 8.27 -1.49 -6.71
CA ALA A 21 9.09 -0.75 -5.74
C ALA A 21 10.26 -1.60 -5.21
N ALA A 22 10.04 -2.90 -4.96
CA ALA A 22 11.08 -3.82 -4.54
C ALA A 22 12.12 -4.08 -5.65
N ASP A 23 11.67 -4.27 -6.89
CA ASP A 23 12.55 -4.44 -8.05
C ASP A 23 13.43 -3.20 -8.24
N THR A 24 12.86 -1.98 -8.21
CA THR A 24 13.61 -0.73 -8.31
C THR A 24 14.62 -0.56 -7.16
N ALA A 25 14.23 -0.90 -5.93
CA ALA A 25 15.15 -0.85 -4.79
C ALA A 25 16.31 -1.84 -4.96
N LYS A 26 16.04 -3.03 -5.51
CA LYS A 26 17.05 -4.04 -5.81
C LYS A 26 18.01 -3.58 -6.90
N GLU A 27 17.51 -3.02 -8.00
CA GLU A 27 18.33 -2.44 -9.06
C GLU A 27 19.26 -1.34 -8.54
N ALA A 28 18.75 -0.46 -7.65
CA ALA A 28 19.56 0.58 -7.03
C ALA A 28 20.66 0.02 -6.11
N ILE A 29 20.39 -1.07 -5.39
CA ILE A 29 21.40 -1.78 -4.59
C ILE A 29 22.45 -2.44 -5.49
N ASP A 30 22.01 -3.13 -6.55
CA ASP A 30 22.90 -3.84 -7.47
C ASP A 30 23.79 -2.87 -8.28
N ALA A 31 23.32 -1.64 -8.52
CA ALA A 31 24.08 -0.56 -9.17
C ALA A 31 25.04 0.19 -8.23
N ALA A 32 24.91 0.03 -6.91
CA ALA A 32 25.74 0.75 -5.95
C ALA A 32 27.18 0.22 -5.95
N THR A 33 28.15 1.12 -6.13
CA THR A 33 29.58 0.77 -6.19
C THR A 33 30.30 0.86 -4.84
N ASN A 34 29.62 1.34 -3.80
CA ASN A 34 30.17 1.51 -2.45
C ASN A 34 29.09 1.36 -1.37
N VAL A 35 29.54 1.31 -0.11
CA VAL A 35 28.66 1.09 1.05
C VAL A 35 27.67 2.23 1.26
N GLU A 36 28.05 3.48 0.98
CA GLU A 36 27.13 4.63 1.07
C GLU A 36 25.96 4.50 0.08
N GLY A 37 26.24 4.15 -1.17
CA GLY A 37 25.21 3.92 -2.18
C GLY A 37 24.23 2.81 -1.79
N VAL A 38 24.74 1.71 -1.23
CA VAL A 38 23.91 0.63 -0.69
C VAL A 38 23.02 1.13 0.46
N ASN A 39 23.56 1.93 1.36
CA ASN A 39 22.81 2.49 2.50
C ASN A 39 21.71 3.46 2.04
N THR A 40 22.00 4.32 1.06
CA THR A 40 21.01 5.21 0.44
C THR A 40 19.90 4.41 -0.23
N ALA A 41 20.25 3.43 -1.06
CA ALA A 41 19.26 2.59 -1.76
C ALA A 41 18.34 1.83 -0.79
N LYS A 42 18.88 1.32 0.32
CA LYS A 42 18.07 0.70 1.39
C LYS A 42 17.14 1.70 2.07
N THR A 43 17.67 2.88 2.40
CA THR A 43 16.94 3.92 3.14
C THR A 43 15.79 4.48 2.32
N GLU A 44 15.96 4.62 1.00
CA GLU A 44 14.93 5.11 0.10
C GLU A 44 13.96 4.01 -0.38
N GLY A 45 14.46 2.79 -0.57
CA GLY A 45 13.68 1.67 -1.10
C GLY A 45 12.69 1.08 -0.10
N LEU A 46 13.10 0.87 1.16
CA LEU A 46 12.23 0.25 2.18
C LEU A 46 10.94 1.06 2.46
N PRO A 47 10.98 2.40 2.62
CA PRO A 47 9.78 3.19 2.83
C PRO A 47 8.82 3.12 1.64
N LYS A 48 9.32 3.08 0.41
CA LYS A 48 8.49 2.99 -0.81
C LYS A 48 7.72 1.67 -0.83
N VAL A 49 8.40 0.54 -0.62
CA VAL A 49 7.75 -0.78 -0.55
C VAL A 49 6.68 -0.81 0.55
N ASN A 50 7.00 -0.27 1.72
CA ASN A 50 6.06 -0.22 2.84
C ASN A 50 4.87 0.73 2.57
N ALA A 51 5.09 1.84 1.88
CA ALA A 51 4.04 2.79 1.52
C ALA A 51 3.03 2.18 0.52
N GLU A 52 3.50 1.44 -0.49
CA GLU A 52 2.60 0.77 -1.45
C GLU A 52 1.72 -0.29 -0.77
N VAL A 53 2.30 -1.10 0.12
CA VAL A 53 1.56 -2.12 0.88
C VAL A 53 0.53 -1.49 1.83
N ASN A 54 0.91 -0.44 2.57
CA ASN A 54 0.02 0.20 3.55
C ASN A 54 -1.00 1.14 2.90
N GLY A 55 -0.66 1.75 1.76
CA GLY A 55 -1.55 2.61 0.98
C GLY A 55 -2.80 1.87 0.54
N ALA A 56 -2.65 0.63 0.06
CA ALA A 56 -3.77 -0.23 -0.32
C ALA A 56 -4.71 -0.53 0.86
N ILE A 57 -4.14 -0.81 2.04
CA ILE A 57 -4.91 -1.05 3.27
C ILE A 57 -5.72 0.20 3.65
N ASN A 58 -5.11 1.38 3.59
CA ASN A 58 -5.77 2.64 3.94
C ASN A 58 -6.90 3.02 2.97
N GLN A 59 -6.77 2.75 1.68
CA GLN A 59 -7.85 2.96 0.70
C GLN A 59 -9.08 2.08 1.01
N THR A 60 -8.84 0.83 1.42
CA THR A 60 -9.91 -0.12 1.81
C THR A 60 -10.65 0.32 3.07
N LEU A 61 -9.91 0.81 4.06
CA LEU A 61 -10.47 1.37 5.29
C LEU A 61 -11.37 2.58 4.99
N ASN A 62 -10.93 3.47 4.11
CA ASN A 62 -11.70 4.65 3.70
C ASN A 62 -13.01 4.27 2.98
N LYS A 63 -12.96 3.31 2.04
CA LYS A 63 -14.17 2.81 1.34
C LYS A 63 -15.18 2.20 2.32
N THR A 64 -14.69 1.38 3.25
CA THR A 64 -15.53 0.72 4.26
C THR A 64 -16.16 1.72 5.22
N LEU A 65 -15.39 2.71 5.68
CA LEU A 65 -15.86 3.75 6.59
C LEU A 65 -17.00 4.58 5.95
N ILE A 66 -16.86 4.94 4.66
CA ILE A 66 -17.91 5.66 3.92
C ILE A 66 -19.18 4.81 3.81
N LEU A 67 -19.07 3.52 3.50
CA LEU A 67 -20.22 2.61 3.42
C LEU A 67 -20.92 2.45 4.78
N GLN A 68 -20.15 2.35 5.87
CA GLN A 68 -20.69 2.28 7.22
C GLN A 68 -21.43 3.56 7.60
N GLN A 69 -20.85 4.73 7.31
CA GLN A 69 -21.49 6.02 7.55
C GLN A 69 -22.81 6.16 6.77
N ARG A 70 -22.85 5.71 5.50
CA ARG A 70 -24.08 5.70 4.67
C ARG A 70 -25.16 4.81 5.29
N LYS A 71 -24.82 3.61 5.76
CA LYS A 71 -25.76 2.72 6.46
C LYS A 71 -26.32 3.34 7.75
N GLN A 72 -25.46 4.01 8.53
CA GLN A 72 -25.87 4.70 9.76
C GLN A 72 -26.73 5.94 9.51
N ARG A 73 -26.57 6.63 8.37
CA ARG A 73 -27.45 7.74 8.00
C ARG A 73 -28.81 7.25 7.52
N SER A 74 -28.85 6.16 6.74
CA SER A 74 -30.11 5.56 6.28
C SER A 74 -30.98 5.04 7.42
N HIS A 75 -30.39 4.48 8.49
CA HIS A 75 -31.14 4.04 9.67
C HIS A 75 -31.63 5.17 10.58
N ARG A 76 -31.11 6.39 10.43
CA ARG A 76 -31.50 7.57 11.23
C ARG A 76 -32.57 8.44 10.57
N GLN A 77 -33.05 8.05 9.38
CA GLN A 77 -34.08 8.78 8.63
C GLN A 77 -35.47 8.13 8.71
N LEU A 78 -35.72 7.31 9.74
CA LEU A 78 -37.04 6.85 10.17
C LEU A 78 -37.30 7.37 11.59
#